data_AF-A0A7V2VJB3-F1
#
_entry.id   AF-A0A7V2VJB3-F1
#
_cell.length_a   1.000
_cell.length_b   1.000
_cell.length_c   1.000
_cell.angle_alpha   90.00
_cell.angle_beta   90.00
_cell.angle_gamma   90.00
#
_symmetry.space_group_name_H-M   'P 1'
#
loop_
_entity.id
_entity.type
_entity.pdbx_description
1 polymer ?
#
loop_
_entity_poly.entity_id
_entity_poly.type
_entity_poly.pdbx_seq_one_letter_code
_entity_poly.pdbx_strand_id
1 'polypeptide(L)'
;MIDAFSRQDLDAAWHFAKRFGYKVHMLICRDALLPVMFLVTPANRNDAPWAVPLLELFRRCFALPVRVVRADAAYFTCFVLRARPVIDINPRRRGKKALATLAYISTPVGTLLNYAILSI
;
A
#
# COMPACT_ATOMS: atom_id res chain seq x y z
N MET A 1 -28.98 8.89 2.31
CA MET A 1 -27.62 8.31 2.26
C MET A 1 -27.82 6.82 2.11
N ILE A 2 -27.48 6.24 0.96
CA ILE A 2 -27.58 4.80 0.75
C ILE A 2 -26.33 4.19 1.39
N ASP A 3 -26.53 3.26 2.33
CA ASP A 3 -25.42 2.49 2.89
C ASP A 3 -24.85 1.62 1.75
N ALA A 4 -23.56 1.83 1.43
CA ALA A 4 -22.90 1.09 0.36
C ALA A 4 -22.76 -0.42 0.66
N PHE A 5 -22.91 -0.81 1.93
CA PHE A 5 -22.75 -2.18 2.41
C PHE A 5 -23.84 -2.54 3.42
N SER A 6 -24.37 -3.75 3.32
CA SER A 6 -25.39 -4.26 4.25
C SER A 6 -24.77 -4.65 5.59
N ARG A 7 -25.44 -4.31 6.70
CA ARG A 7 -25.01 -4.74 8.06
C ARG A 7 -25.17 -6.25 8.31
N GLN A 8 -25.84 -6.95 7.41
CA GLN A 8 -25.96 -8.41 7.45
C GLN A 8 -24.67 -9.09 6.92
N ASP A 9 -23.79 -8.32 6.29
CA ASP A 9 -22.49 -8.79 5.85
C ASP A 9 -21.55 -8.95 7.05
N LEU A 10 -21.19 -10.20 7.34
CA LEU A 10 -20.36 -10.59 8.49
C LEU A 10 -18.88 -10.21 8.30
N ASP A 11 -18.44 -9.99 7.08
CA ASP A 11 -17.05 -9.66 6.75
C ASP A 11 -16.83 -8.13 6.66
N ALA A 12 -17.90 -7.34 6.61
CA ALA A 12 -17.83 -5.89 6.69
C ALA A 12 -17.71 -5.40 8.14
N ALA A 13 -16.95 -4.32 8.35
CA ALA A 13 -16.75 -3.76 9.69
C ALA A 13 -16.71 -2.23 9.70
N TRP A 14 -16.82 -1.64 10.89
CA TRP A 14 -16.75 -0.20 11.07
C TRP A 14 -15.31 0.32 11.05
N HIS A 15 -15.02 1.21 10.11
CA HIS A 15 -13.81 2.03 10.11
C HIS A 15 -13.88 3.11 11.21
N PHE A 16 -12.74 3.55 11.72
CA PHE A 16 -12.66 4.65 12.70
C PHE A 16 -13.29 5.96 12.20
N ALA A 17 -13.35 6.16 10.87
CA ALA A 17 -14.00 7.31 10.25
C ALA A 17 -15.53 7.15 10.10
N LYS A 18 -16.16 6.25 10.88
CA LYS A 18 -17.60 5.98 10.86
C LYS A 18 -18.14 5.56 9.48
N ARG A 19 -17.34 4.79 8.74
CA ARG A 19 -17.76 4.15 7.48
C ARG A 19 -17.81 2.64 7.69
N PHE A 20 -18.93 2.01 7.35
CA PHE A 20 -19.08 0.55 7.42
C PHE A 20 -18.74 -0.06 6.06
N GLY A 21 -17.95 -1.13 6.04
CA GLY A 21 -17.60 -1.83 4.79
C GLY A 21 -16.21 -2.44 4.83
N TYR A 22 -15.50 -2.25 3.71
CA TYR A 22 -14.20 -2.84 3.43
C TYR A 22 -13.12 -1.81 3.13
N LYS A 23 -11.87 -2.28 3.14
CA LYS A 23 -10.69 -1.60 2.61
C LYS A 23 -10.05 -2.47 1.55
N VAL A 24 -9.47 -1.84 0.53
CA VAL A 24 -8.74 -2.51 -0.54
C VAL A 24 -7.28 -2.11 -0.42
N HIS A 25 -6.39 -3.09 -0.27
CA HIS A 25 -4.94 -2.90 -0.35
C HIS A 25 -4.50 -3.25 -1.75
N MET A 26 -3.84 -2.33 -2.45
CA MET A 26 -3.52 -2.50 -3.86
C MET A 26 -2.02 -2.40 -4.11
N LEU A 27 -1.47 -3.35 -4.87
CA LEU A 27 -0.17 -3.23 -5.51
C LEU A 27 -0.36 -2.65 -6.91
N ILE A 28 0.34 -1.56 -7.18
CA ILE A 28 0.31 -0.88 -8.47
C ILE A 28 1.69 -0.97 -9.11
N CYS A 29 1.75 -1.43 -10.35
CA CYS A 29 2.95 -1.34 -11.16
C CYS A 29 3.20 0.13 -11.52
N ARG A 30 4.34 0.70 -11.11
CA ARG A 30 4.61 2.13 -11.35
C ARG A 30 4.73 2.47 -12.84
N ASP A 31 5.36 1.62 -13.63
CA ASP A 31 5.68 1.93 -15.02
C ASP A 31 4.43 1.88 -15.90
N ALA A 32 3.53 0.93 -15.62
CA ALA A 32 2.24 0.82 -16.30
C ALA A 32 1.14 1.69 -15.65
N LEU A 33 1.35 2.14 -14.40
CA LEU A 33 0.32 2.75 -13.54
C LEU A 33 -0.94 1.88 -13.39
N LEU A 34 -0.77 0.55 -13.45
CA LEU A 34 -1.87 -0.41 -13.38
C LEU A 34 -1.87 -1.19 -12.06
N PRO A 35 -3.06 -1.44 -11.47
CA PRO A 35 -3.21 -2.41 -10.40
C PRO A 35 -2.79 -3.80 -10.89
N VAL A 36 -1.86 -4.42 -10.18
CA VAL A 36 -1.40 -5.79 -10.48
C VAL A 36 -1.93 -6.82 -9.49
N MET A 37 -2.25 -6.39 -8.27
CA MET A 37 -2.86 -7.25 -7.27
C MET A 37 -3.61 -6.43 -6.23
N PHE A 38 -4.69 -7.00 -5.69
CA PHE A 38 -5.48 -6.38 -4.63
C PHE A 38 -5.81 -7.40 -3.55
N LEU A 39 -5.99 -6.91 -2.32
CA LEU A 39 -6.46 -7.68 -1.17
C LEU A 39 -7.55 -6.87 -0.47
N VAL A 40 -8.68 -7.51 -0.21
CA VAL A 40 -9.82 -6.89 0.47
C VAL A 40 -9.81 -7.32 1.93
N THR A 41 -10.01 -6.37 2.83
CA THR A 41 -10.10 -6.63 4.28
C THR A 41 -11.27 -5.86 4.89
N PRO A 42 -11.84 -6.31 6.01
CA PRO A 42 -12.82 -5.54 6.76
C PRO A 42 -12.28 -4.15 7.09
N ALA A 43 -13.13 -3.12 7.06
CA ALA A 43 -12.63 -1.75 7.16
C ALA A 43 -11.97 -1.42 8.51
N ASN A 44 -12.19 -2.19 9.58
CA ASN A 44 -11.53 -1.97 10.86
C ASN A 44 -10.09 -2.51 10.94
N ARG A 45 -9.61 -3.24 9.91
CA ARG A 45 -8.27 -3.83 9.93
C ARG A 45 -7.20 -2.77 9.70
N ASN A 46 -6.08 -2.96 10.40
CA ASN A 46 -4.87 -2.16 10.19
C ASN A 46 -4.25 -2.54 8.84
N ASP A 47 -3.69 -1.57 8.15
CA ASP A 47 -3.19 -1.74 6.79
C ASP A 47 -1.77 -2.34 6.80
N ALA A 48 -0.96 -1.96 7.80
CA ALA A 48 0.45 -2.34 7.91
C ALA A 48 0.75 -3.86 7.79
N PRO A 49 -0.01 -4.77 8.43
CA PRO A 49 0.27 -6.21 8.37
C PRO A 49 0.08 -6.84 6.98
N TRP A 50 -0.68 -6.20 6.10
CA TRP A 50 -1.09 -6.78 4.82
C TRP A 50 -0.09 -6.51 3.68
N ALA A 51 0.83 -5.58 3.86
CA ALA A 51 1.83 -5.23 2.83
C ALA A 51 2.71 -6.42 2.43
N VAL A 52 3.29 -7.11 3.42
CA VAL A 52 4.23 -8.21 3.19
C VAL A 52 3.55 -9.44 2.62
N PRO A 53 2.41 -9.92 3.16
CA PRO A 53 1.66 -11.00 2.55
C PRO A 53 1.29 -10.71 1.09
N LEU A 54 0.86 -9.47 0.79
CA LEU A 54 0.45 -9.09 -0.56
C LEU A 54 1.63 -9.07 -1.54
N LEU A 55 2.78 -8.53 -1.13
CA LEU A 55 4.00 -8.53 -1.94
C LEU A 55 4.57 -9.94 -2.15
N GLU A 56 4.54 -10.79 -1.12
CA GLU A 56 5.00 -12.17 -1.23
C GLU A 56 4.08 -13.00 -2.12
N LEU A 57 2.77 -12.79 -2.02
CA LEU A 57 1.79 -13.41 -2.91
C LEU A 57 2.03 -12.99 -4.37
N PHE A 58 2.22 -11.70 -4.63
CA PHE A 58 2.58 -11.20 -5.95
C PHE A 58 3.85 -11.87 -6.51
N ARG A 59 4.91 -11.95 -5.69
CA ARG A 59 6.18 -12.60 -6.09
C ARG A 59 5.97 -14.07 -6.44
N ARG A 60 5.13 -14.78 -5.70
CA ARG A 60 4.82 -16.19 -5.95
C ARG A 60 3.96 -16.39 -7.20
N CYS A 61 2.96 -15.54 -7.42
CA CYS A 61 2.05 -15.66 -8.54
C CYS A 61 2.68 -15.26 -9.87
N PHE A 62 3.51 -14.22 -9.89
CA PHE A 62 4.03 -13.63 -11.13
C PHE A 62 5.52 -13.89 -11.37
N ALA A 63 6.26 -14.40 -10.38
CA ALA A 63 7.71 -14.60 -10.43
C ALA A 63 8.51 -13.35 -10.85
N LEU A 64 7.92 -12.16 -10.69
CA LEU A 64 8.54 -10.89 -11.08
C LEU A 64 9.46 -10.36 -9.98
N PRO A 65 10.63 -9.80 -10.33
CA PRO A 65 11.51 -9.20 -9.35
C PRO A 65 10.92 -7.88 -8.83
N VAL A 66 10.65 -7.81 -7.53
CA VAL A 66 10.29 -6.56 -6.85
C VAL A 66 11.57 -5.93 -6.30
N ARG A 67 12.05 -4.86 -6.95
CA ARG A 67 13.30 -4.19 -6.56
C ARG A 67 13.10 -2.98 -5.66
N VAL A 68 12.02 -2.24 -5.90
CA VAL A 68 11.67 -1.04 -5.14
C VAL A 68 10.21 -1.13 -4.72
N VAL A 69 9.95 -0.88 -3.45
CA VAL A 69 8.60 -0.82 -2.89
C VAL A 69 8.35 0.60 -2.40
N ARG A 70 7.31 1.26 -2.93
CA ARG A 70 6.84 2.54 -2.42
C ARG A 70 5.60 2.34 -1.56
N ALA A 71 5.61 2.89 -0.35
CA ALA A 71 4.50 2.75 0.58
C ALA A 71 4.37 4.00 1.47
N ASP A 72 3.16 4.28 1.96
CA ASP A 72 2.93 5.31 2.99
C ASP A 72 3.73 4.97 4.26
N ALA A 73 4.08 5.97 5.06
CA ALA A 73 4.64 5.82 6.41
C ALA A 73 3.86 4.88 7.33
N ALA A 74 2.56 4.65 7.09
CA ALA A 74 1.81 3.61 7.80
C ALA A 74 2.43 2.20 7.67
N TYR A 75 3.24 1.97 6.63
CA TYR A 75 3.90 0.70 6.33
C TYR A 75 5.37 0.63 6.78
N PHE A 76 5.82 1.59 7.60
CA PHE A 76 7.21 1.73 8.02
C PHE A 76 7.80 0.50 8.71
N THR A 77 6.98 -0.42 9.24
CA THR A 77 7.47 -1.63 9.92
C THR A 77 7.71 -2.82 8.98
N CYS A 78 7.42 -2.71 7.67
CA CYS A 78 7.50 -3.81 6.72
C CYS A 78 8.73 -3.73 5.80
N PHE A 79 9.91 -4.08 6.34
CA PHE A 79 11.13 -4.28 5.56
C PHE A 79 11.31 -5.78 5.24
N VAL A 80 10.51 -6.31 4.32
CA VAL A 80 10.65 -7.70 3.90
C VAL A 80 10.78 -7.74 2.39
N LEU A 81 11.60 -8.67 1.88
CA LEU A 81 11.78 -9.04 0.46
C LEU A 81 13.01 -8.51 -0.30
N ARG A 82 14.10 -8.11 0.36
CA ARG A 82 15.35 -7.63 -0.30
C ARG A 82 15.15 -6.44 -1.27
N ALA A 83 13.94 -5.89 -1.34
CA ALA A 83 13.62 -4.69 -2.09
C ALA A 83 14.04 -3.46 -1.29
N ARG A 84 14.40 -2.38 -1.98
CA ARG A 84 14.66 -1.09 -1.36
C ARG A 84 13.32 -0.40 -1.08
N PRO A 85 12.97 -0.14 0.19
CA PRO A 85 11.75 0.58 0.52
C PRO A 85 11.97 2.08 0.34
N VAL A 86 11.02 2.73 -0.28
CA VAL A 86 10.95 4.18 -0.46
C VAL A 86 9.64 4.62 0.19
N ILE A 87 9.75 5.12 1.42
CA ILE A 87 8.58 5.39 2.26
C ILE A 87 8.21 6.86 2.10
N ASP A 88 6.98 7.12 1.65
CA ASP A 88 6.45 8.47 1.56
C ASP A 88 6.26 9.01 2.97
N ILE A 89 6.92 10.13 3.25
CA ILE A 89 6.83 10.80 4.55
C ILE A 89 5.39 11.27 4.73
N ASN A 90 4.70 10.76 5.74
CA ASN A 90 3.36 11.19 6.13
C ASN A 90 3.46 12.21 7.28
N PRO A 91 3.37 13.53 7.03
CA PRO A 91 3.58 14.55 8.05
C PRO A 91 2.46 14.62 9.11
N ARG A 92 1.46 13.73 9.07
CA ARG A 92 0.19 13.87 9.79
C ARG A 92 0.24 13.85 11.32
N ARG A 93 1.31 13.37 11.98
CA ARG A 93 1.24 13.19 13.46
C ARG A 93 2.37 13.75 14.33
N ARG A 94 3.59 14.02 13.82
CA ARG A 94 4.65 14.60 14.70
C ARG A 94 5.76 15.40 14.03
N GLY A 95 5.70 15.60 12.71
CA GLY A 95 6.82 16.19 11.98
C GLY A 95 6.38 16.89 10.70
N LYS A 96 5.72 18.05 10.82
CA LYS A 96 5.48 18.98 9.69
C LYS A 96 6.77 19.57 9.08
N LYS A 97 7.95 19.13 9.53
CA LYS A 97 9.27 19.68 9.15
C LYS A 97 10.09 18.76 8.24
N ALA A 98 9.67 17.52 8.02
CA ALA A 98 10.33 16.63 7.08
C ALA A 98 9.78 16.88 5.68
N LEU A 99 10.37 17.83 4.96
CA LEU A 99 10.11 18.07 3.54
C LEU A 99 10.62 16.87 2.75
N ALA A 100 9.81 16.33 1.84
CA ALA A 100 10.28 15.40 0.83
C ALA A 100 11.39 16.10 0.03
N THR A 101 12.63 15.62 0.16
CA THR A 101 13.79 16.22 -0.51
C THR A 101 13.73 15.95 -2.01
N LEU A 102 14.26 16.85 -2.84
CA LEU A 102 14.27 16.65 -4.29
C LEU A 102 14.94 15.33 -4.68
N ALA A 103 15.96 14.87 -3.94
CA ALA A 103 16.60 13.56 -4.12
C ALA A 103 15.66 12.36 -3.89
N TYR A 104 14.65 12.50 -3.03
CA TYR A 104 13.60 11.50 -2.81
C TYR A 104 12.64 11.44 -4.01
N ILE A 105 12.38 12.58 -4.64
CA ILE A 105 11.50 12.70 -5.81
C ILE A 105 12.23 12.34 -7.11
N SER A 106 13.50 12.73 -7.23
CA SER A 106 14.32 12.71 -8.44
C SER A 106 15.21 11.48 -8.57
N THR A 107 15.01 10.45 -7.76
CA THR A 107 15.80 9.21 -7.85
C THR A 107 15.55 8.62 -9.24
N PRO A 108 16.53 8.64 -10.16
CA PRO A 108 16.34 8.13 -11.50
C PRO A 108 16.41 6.61 -11.43
N VAL A 109 15.48 5.94 -12.07
CA VAL A 109 15.43 4.48 -12.05
C VAL A 109 15.18 4.00 -13.47
N GLY A 110 16.06 3.11 -13.90
CA GLY A 110 16.13 2.60 -15.25
C GLY A 110 14.87 1.88 -15.72
N THR A 111 14.74 1.93 -17.04
CA THR A 111 13.56 1.78 -17.91
C THR A 111 12.99 0.37 -18.07
N LEU A 112 12.92 -0.43 -17.01
CA LEU A 112 12.29 -1.76 -17.09
C LEU A 112 11.40 -1.97 -15.86
N LEU A 113 10.17 -2.44 -16.08
CA LEU A 113 9.11 -2.77 -15.10
C LEU A 113 9.64 -3.17 -13.70
N ASN A 114 9.64 -2.28 -12.70
CA ASN A 114 10.42 -2.53 -11.44
C ASN A 114 9.79 -2.11 -10.10
N TYR A 115 8.50 -1.78 -10.01
CA TYR A 115 7.94 -1.21 -8.77
C TYR A 115 6.56 -1.72 -8.40
N ALA A 116 6.35 -1.87 -7.09
CA ALA A 116 5.02 -1.94 -6.49
C ALA A 116 4.79 -0.70 -5.61
N ILE A 117 3.74 0.07 -5.91
CA ILE A 117 3.20 1.07 -4.97
C ILE A 117 2.08 0.39 -4.19
N LEU A 118 2.15 0.43 -2.87
CA LEU A 118 1.07 0.01 -2.00
C LEU A 118 0.20 1.22 -1.67
N SER A 119 -1.01 1.26 -2.23
CA SER A 119 -2.01 2.30 -1.96
C SER A 119 -3.24 1.66 -1.30
N ILE A 120 -3.76 2.33 -0.27
CA ILE A 120 -5.05 2.04 0.39
C ILE A 120 -6.09 3.05 -0.13
#